data_AF-A0A832EYF2-F1
#
_entry.id   AF-A0A832EYF2-F1
#
_cell.length_a   1.000
_cell.length_b   1.000
_cell.length_c   1.000
_cell.angle_alpha   90.00
_cell.angle_beta   90.00
_cell.angle_gamma   90.00
#
_symmetry.space_group_name_H-M   'P 1'
#
loop_
_entity.id
_entity.type
_entity.pdbx_description
1 polymer ?
#
loop_
_entity_poly.entity_id
_entity_poly.type
_entity_poly.pdbx_seq_one_letter_code
_entity_poly.pdbx_strand_id
1 'polypeptide(L)'
;LRFTYGLADTATKSDGVTFHIQANGREVWSANTAERRRIPAEVDLTAYAGSQLRLRLSTDAGPKHDPSFDHALWGNPRILAREDGVLGSVRVVMPQDVHVYGTAGFPAGVEVKSSALEANSMKLPADLVLFLDPGIPLHGGEDLLDLPHDTAVVSAGLASGGSVWGSGSIGAVSCGGVTKPRTLNVHPPDHGETVFSWVLKLPATPARLAFTAGLADGSHSSGVILEVRVNGKTQWSWATHTPGWQSGTVDLAAFAGQTVLVQLVSDAAGDNLFDWARWADITIR
;
A
#
# COMPACT_ATOMS: atom_id res chain seq x y z
N LEU A 1 14.24 -3.39 -12.72
CA LEU A 1 13.05 -4.17 -13.13
C LEU A 1 13.03 -5.47 -12.32
N ARG A 2 11.91 -5.80 -11.70
CA ARG A 2 11.66 -7.11 -11.06
C ARG A 2 10.53 -7.82 -11.76
N PHE A 3 10.63 -9.14 -11.89
CA PHE A 3 9.62 -9.96 -12.54
C PHE A 3 9.76 -11.43 -12.12
N THR A 4 8.83 -12.25 -12.57
CA THR A 4 8.98 -13.70 -12.61
C THR A 4 8.85 -14.18 -14.06
N TYR A 5 9.50 -15.29 -14.38
CA TYR A 5 9.38 -15.96 -15.67
C TYR A 5 9.27 -17.47 -15.48
N GLY A 6 8.75 -18.19 -16.47
CA GLY A 6 8.62 -19.64 -16.41
C GLY A 6 7.59 -20.17 -17.40
N LEU A 7 7.33 -21.47 -17.34
CA LEU A 7 6.33 -22.14 -18.19
C LEU A 7 5.04 -22.39 -17.39
N ALA A 8 3.91 -22.38 -18.09
CA ALA A 8 2.65 -22.86 -17.53
C ALA A 8 2.70 -24.36 -17.20
N ASP A 9 1.93 -24.81 -16.21
CA ASP A 9 1.84 -26.24 -15.85
C ASP A 9 1.39 -27.12 -17.02
N THR A 10 0.67 -26.53 -17.98
CA THR A 10 0.19 -27.21 -19.20
C THR A 10 1.27 -27.45 -20.25
N ALA A 11 2.44 -26.82 -20.14
CA ALA A 11 3.58 -26.96 -21.06
C ALA A 11 4.33 -28.29 -20.86
N THR A 12 3.62 -29.41 -20.94
CA THR A 12 4.16 -30.73 -20.56
C THR A 12 5.13 -31.32 -21.59
N LYS A 13 5.14 -30.79 -22.81
CA LYS A 13 5.95 -31.26 -23.93
C LYS A 13 6.97 -30.24 -24.46
N SER A 14 7.03 -29.05 -23.85
CA SER A 14 8.00 -28.02 -24.21
C SER A 14 9.42 -28.51 -23.90
N ASP A 15 10.38 -28.13 -24.75
CA ASP A 15 11.81 -28.32 -24.50
C ASP A 15 12.44 -27.10 -23.78
N GLY A 16 11.62 -26.11 -23.46
CA GLY A 16 11.99 -24.88 -22.77
C GLY A 16 11.67 -23.65 -23.59
N VAL A 17 11.85 -22.49 -22.99
CA VAL A 17 11.57 -21.20 -23.61
C VAL A 17 12.73 -20.26 -23.30
N THR A 18 13.11 -19.45 -24.28
CA THR A 18 14.12 -18.40 -24.09
C THR A 18 13.43 -17.05 -23.90
N PHE A 19 13.73 -16.40 -22.78
CA PHE A 19 13.21 -15.09 -22.41
C PHE A 19 14.31 -14.05 -22.59
N HIS A 20 13.96 -12.88 -23.12
CA HIS A 20 14.89 -11.78 -23.37
C HIS A 20 14.32 -10.46 -22.88
N ILE A 21 15.20 -9.58 -22.41
CA ILE A 21 14.89 -8.18 -22.11
C ILE A 21 15.90 -7.30 -22.83
N GLN A 22 15.38 -6.35 -23.60
CA GLN A 22 16.17 -5.32 -24.27
C GLN A 22 15.81 -3.93 -23.75
N ALA A 23 16.82 -3.10 -23.52
CA ALA A 23 16.70 -1.69 -23.18
C ALA A 23 17.29 -0.85 -24.33
N ASN A 24 16.46 -0.02 -24.97
CA ASN A 24 16.83 0.78 -26.16
C ASN A 24 17.50 -0.05 -27.27
N GLY A 25 17.00 -1.28 -27.47
CA GLY A 25 17.50 -2.21 -28.50
C GLY A 25 18.73 -3.01 -28.10
N ARG A 26 19.33 -2.78 -26.93
CA ARG A 26 20.43 -3.59 -26.39
C ARG A 26 19.88 -4.64 -25.44
N GLU A 27 20.27 -5.90 -25.62
CA GLU A 27 19.95 -6.95 -24.65
C GLU A 27 20.63 -6.66 -23.30
N VAL A 28 19.82 -6.63 -22.25
CA VAL A 28 20.26 -6.41 -20.87
C VAL A 28 20.06 -7.65 -19.99
N TRP A 29 19.29 -8.63 -20.47
CA TRP A 29 19.07 -9.88 -19.78
C TRP A 29 18.51 -10.95 -20.73
N SER A 30 18.91 -12.20 -20.53
CA SER A 30 18.32 -13.37 -21.16
C SER A 30 18.37 -14.57 -20.22
N ALA A 31 17.37 -15.44 -20.30
CA ALA A 31 17.39 -16.75 -19.65
C ALA A 31 16.59 -17.78 -20.45
N ASN A 32 17.11 -18.99 -20.53
CA ASN A 32 16.37 -20.16 -21.00
C ASN A 32 15.84 -20.97 -19.80
N THR A 33 14.63 -21.50 -19.87
CA THR A 33 14.08 -22.38 -18.83
C THR A 33 13.07 -23.38 -19.40
N ALA A 34 13.06 -24.60 -18.85
CA ALA A 34 12.01 -25.60 -19.04
C ALA A 34 11.18 -25.81 -17.75
N GLU A 35 11.37 -24.93 -16.76
CA GLU A 35 10.76 -25.05 -15.44
C GLU A 35 9.31 -24.57 -15.46
N ARG A 36 8.40 -25.45 -15.06
CA ARG A 36 6.97 -25.16 -14.87
C ARG A 36 6.71 -24.59 -13.48
N ARG A 37 7.33 -23.46 -13.20
CA ARG A 37 7.16 -22.69 -11.95
C ARG A 37 7.54 -21.24 -12.21
N ARG A 38 7.11 -20.36 -11.31
CA ARG A 38 7.56 -18.95 -11.31
C ARG A 38 9.00 -18.86 -10.79
N ILE A 39 9.91 -18.40 -11.63
CA ILE A 39 11.30 -18.11 -11.26
C ILE A 39 11.45 -16.59 -11.14
N PRO A 40 11.84 -16.05 -9.97
CA PRO A 40 12.07 -14.61 -9.80
C PRO A 40 13.35 -14.17 -10.50
N ALA A 41 13.34 -12.97 -11.08
CA ALA A 41 14.52 -12.34 -11.67
C ALA A 41 14.48 -10.82 -11.54
N GLU A 42 15.66 -10.21 -11.57
CA GLU A 42 15.87 -8.77 -11.49
C GLU A 42 16.86 -8.31 -12.57
N VAL A 43 16.60 -7.14 -13.15
CA VAL A 43 17.47 -6.45 -14.11
C VAL A 43 17.71 -5.04 -13.62
N ASP A 44 18.99 -4.67 -13.47
CA ASP A 44 19.38 -3.31 -13.14
C ASP A 44 19.20 -2.40 -14.37
N LEU A 45 18.43 -1.33 -14.18
CA LEU A 45 18.15 -0.32 -15.21
C LEU A 45 18.71 1.05 -14.82
N THR A 46 19.54 1.14 -13.78
CA THR A 46 20.10 2.40 -13.24
C THR A 46 20.78 3.24 -14.31
N ALA A 47 21.47 2.60 -15.26
CA ALA A 47 22.13 3.28 -16.38
C ALA A 47 21.18 4.09 -17.29
N TYR A 48 19.87 3.85 -17.19
CA TYR A 48 18.83 4.53 -17.97
C TYR A 48 18.03 5.55 -17.15
N ALA A 49 18.40 5.80 -15.88
CA ALA A 49 17.70 6.73 -14.99
C ALA A 49 17.62 8.14 -15.60
N GLY A 50 16.44 8.76 -15.50
CA GLY A 50 16.19 10.11 -16.03
C GLY A 50 16.12 10.22 -17.56
N SER A 51 16.21 9.11 -18.30
CA SER A 51 16.14 9.08 -19.77
C SER A 51 14.90 8.34 -20.27
N GLN A 52 14.47 8.62 -21.52
CA GLN A 52 13.44 7.82 -22.17
C GLN A 52 13.96 6.40 -22.44
N LEU A 53 13.25 5.41 -21.89
CA LEU A 53 13.59 4.00 -22.00
C LEU A 53 12.53 3.24 -22.81
N ARG A 54 12.95 2.63 -23.93
CA ARG A 54 12.20 1.56 -24.59
C ARG A 54 12.65 0.23 -24.01
N LEU A 55 11.80 -0.38 -23.18
CA LEU A 55 12.00 -1.73 -22.68
C LEU A 55 11.21 -2.72 -23.55
N ARG A 56 11.85 -3.78 -24.03
CA ARG A 56 11.20 -4.87 -24.77
C ARG A 56 11.41 -6.17 -24.01
N LEU A 57 10.33 -6.82 -23.64
CA LEU A 57 10.31 -8.20 -23.16
C LEU A 57 9.92 -9.07 -24.35
N SER A 58 10.73 -10.07 -24.67
CA SER A 58 10.43 -10.99 -25.77
C SER A 58 10.68 -12.42 -25.35
N THR A 59 9.93 -13.32 -25.99
CA THR A 59 10.00 -14.75 -25.79
C THR A 59 10.33 -15.38 -27.13
N ASP A 60 11.28 -16.31 -27.13
CA ASP A 60 11.70 -17.09 -28.29
C ASP A 60 11.60 -18.58 -27.96
N ALA A 61 11.56 -19.39 -29.01
CA ALA A 61 11.50 -20.84 -28.89
C ALA A 61 12.66 -21.39 -28.06
N GLY A 62 12.44 -22.56 -27.47
CA GLY A 62 13.44 -23.32 -26.75
C GLY A 62 14.67 -23.73 -27.58
N PRO A 63 15.59 -24.48 -26.97
CA PRO A 63 16.84 -24.90 -27.61
C PRO A 63 16.68 -25.67 -28.93
N LYS A 64 15.53 -26.31 -29.18
CA LYS A 64 15.23 -27.00 -30.44
C LYS A 64 14.65 -26.07 -31.51
N HIS A 65 14.43 -24.80 -31.22
CA HIS A 65 13.79 -23.82 -32.11
C HIS A 65 12.40 -24.26 -32.60
N ASP A 66 11.66 -24.98 -31.75
CA ASP A 66 10.29 -25.41 -31.99
C ASP A 66 9.38 -24.77 -30.91
N PRO A 67 8.50 -23.83 -31.28
CA PRO A 67 7.62 -23.16 -30.31
C PRO A 67 6.46 -24.04 -29.83
N SER A 68 6.39 -25.30 -30.26
CA SER A 68 5.33 -26.22 -29.87
C SER A 68 5.31 -26.43 -28.35
N PHE A 69 4.16 -26.14 -27.73
CA PHE A 69 3.92 -26.25 -26.28
C PHE A 69 4.69 -25.25 -25.41
N ASP A 70 5.31 -24.23 -25.99
CA ASP A 70 6.04 -23.15 -25.30
C ASP A 70 5.10 -22.12 -24.68
N HIS A 71 4.36 -22.55 -23.65
CA HIS A 71 3.39 -21.71 -22.95
C HIS A 71 4.10 -20.83 -21.93
N ALA A 72 4.83 -19.85 -22.45
CA ALA A 72 5.67 -18.93 -21.69
C ALA A 72 4.84 -17.95 -20.86
N LEU A 73 5.32 -17.67 -19.64
CA LEU A 73 4.68 -16.73 -18.72
C LEU A 73 5.69 -15.69 -18.25
N TRP A 74 5.34 -14.41 -18.42
CA TRP A 74 5.93 -13.29 -17.68
C TRP A 74 4.98 -12.92 -16.53
N GLY A 75 5.46 -12.94 -15.29
CA GLY A 75 4.66 -12.60 -14.11
C GLY A 75 5.12 -11.31 -13.44
N ASN A 76 4.17 -10.39 -13.25
CA ASN A 76 4.32 -9.12 -12.50
C ASN A 76 5.59 -8.31 -12.83
N PRO A 77 5.90 -8.02 -14.11
CA PRO A 77 7.01 -7.15 -14.47
C PRO A 77 6.77 -5.74 -13.93
N ARG A 78 7.69 -5.25 -13.12
CA ARG A 78 7.59 -3.93 -12.47
C ARG A 78 8.94 -3.22 -12.41
N ILE A 79 8.96 -1.96 -12.80
CA ILE A 79 10.12 -1.09 -12.60
C ILE A 79 10.06 -0.58 -11.17
N LEU A 80 11.14 -0.78 -10.42
CA LEU A 80 11.33 -0.16 -9.13
C LEU A 80 12.27 1.02 -9.33
N ALA A 81 11.74 2.24 -9.24
CA ALA A 81 12.57 3.42 -9.15
C ALA A 81 13.04 3.57 -7.70
N ARG A 82 14.34 3.82 -7.50
CA ARG A 82 14.77 4.47 -6.26
C ARG A 82 14.44 5.94 -6.45
N GLU A 83 13.45 6.43 -5.72
CA GLU A 83 13.29 7.86 -5.55
C GLU A 83 14.41 8.34 -4.63
N ASP A 84 15.56 8.63 -5.23
CA ASP A 84 16.53 9.50 -4.59
C ASP A 84 15.97 10.91 -4.65
N GLY A 85 15.02 11.16 -3.74
CA GLY A 85 14.37 12.44 -3.56
C GLY A 85 15.37 13.59 -3.52
N VAL A 86 14.93 14.74 -4.00
CA VAL A 86 15.76 15.95 -4.10
C VAL A 86 15.76 16.67 -2.77
N LEU A 87 16.90 17.21 -2.36
CA LEU A 87 16.95 18.11 -1.21
C LEU A 87 16.23 19.41 -1.55
N GLY A 88 15.20 19.73 -0.79
CA GLY A 88 14.40 20.95 -0.94
C GLY A 88 14.02 21.55 0.40
N SER A 89 13.29 22.66 0.34
CA SER A 89 12.71 23.32 1.51
C SER A 89 11.19 23.29 1.42
N VAL A 90 10.53 23.05 2.55
CA VAL A 90 9.08 23.12 2.68
C VAL A 90 8.73 24.24 3.66
N ARG A 91 7.76 25.07 3.27
CA ARG A 91 7.14 26.06 4.16
C ARG A 91 5.66 25.76 4.26
N VAL A 92 5.18 25.50 5.46
CA VAL A 92 3.76 25.35 5.77
C VAL A 92 3.30 26.66 6.39
N VAL A 93 2.30 27.31 5.79
CA VAL A 93 1.68 28.53 6.32
C VAL A 93 0.36 28.17 6.97
N MET A 94 0.13 28.68 8.17
CA MET A 94 -1.03 28.37 9.01
C MET A 94 -1.73 29.66 9.45
N PRO A 95 -3.02 29.59 9.83
CA PRO A 95 -3.66 30.69 10.55
C PRO A 95 -2.86 31.10 11.80
N GLN A 96 -3.02 32.36 12.21
CA GLN A 96 -2.44 32.82 13.47
C GLN A 96 -3.06 32.06 14.65
N ASP A 97 -2.27 31.84 15.69
CA ASP A 97 -2.66 31.20 16.96
C ASP A 97 -3.04 29.71 16.87
N VAL A 98 -2.65 29.04 15.79
CA VAL A 98 -2.76 27.58 15.70
C VAL A 98 -1.73 26.93 16.64
N HIS A 99 -2.23 26.10 17.55
CA HIS A 99 -1.36 25.25 18.36
C HIS A 99 -1.00 23.97 17.59
N VAL A 100 0.30 23.68 17.51
CA VAL A 100 0.80 22.45 16.90
C VAL A 100 1.25 21.52 18.01
N TYR A 101 0.59 20.37 18.11
CA TYR A 101 0.85 19.35 19.13
C TYR A 101 1.97 18.38 18.73
N GLY A 102 2.34 18.36 17.46
CA GLY A 102 3.42 17.53 16.96
C GLY A 102 3.60 17.62 15.44
N THR A 103 4.65 16.96 14.96
CA THR A 103 4.94 16.84 13.53
C THR A 103 5.41 15.42 13.22
N ALA A 104 5.19 14.95 11.99
CA ALA A 104 5.80 13.73 11.46
C ALA A 104 6.29 13.95 10.03
N GLY A 105 7.40 13.30 9.67
CA GLY A 105 8.05 13.46 8.36
C GLY A 105 8.96 14.69 8.24
N PHE A 106 8.91 15.60 9.21
CA PHE A 106 9.81 16.75 9.30
C PHE A 106 11.15 16.40 9.96
N PRO A 107 12.23 17.18 9.70
CA PRO A 107 13.49 17.04 10.43
C PRO A 107 13.29 17.21 11.95
N ALA A 108 14.07 16.46 12.73
CA ALA A 108 14.05 16.59 14.18
C ALA A 108 14.37 18.03 14.62
N GLY A 109 13.59 18.56 15.56
CA GLY A 109 13.77 19.93 16.07
C GLY A 109 13.30 21.02 15.11
N VAL A 110 12.48 20.70 14.11
CA VAL A 110 11.83 21.73 13.28
C VAL A 110 11.12 22.75 14.15
N GLU A 111 11.42 24.03 13.94
CA GLU A 111 10.83 25.13 14.70
C GLU A 111 9.44 25.45 14.13
N VAL A 112 8.42 25.34 14.99
CA VAL A 112 7.06 25.82 14.69
C VAL A 112 6.96 27.27 15.19
N LYS A 113 6.78 28.21 14.27
CA LYS A 113 6.46 29.61 14.59
C LYS A 113 4.94 29.81 14.61
N SER A 114 4.48 30.92 15.17
CA SER A 114 3.05 31.21 15.42
C SER A 114 2.12 31.17 14.19
N SER A 115 2.66 31.23 12.97
CA SER A 115 1.88 31.21 11.71
C SER A 115 2.57 30.42 10.59
N ALA A 116 3.71 29.80 10.86
CA ALA A 116 4.44 29.06 9.84
C ALA A 116 5.38 28.03 10.46
N LEU A 117 5.62 26.96 9.71
CA LEU A 117 6.71 26.02 9.92
C LEU A 117 7.60 26.04 8.67
N GLU A 118 8.92 26.07 8.89
CA GLU A 118 9.93 26.04 7.82
C GLU A 118 10.89 24.89 8.06
N ALA A 119 11.03 24.02 7.06
CA ALA A 119 11.96 22.91 7.08
C ALA A 119 12.85 22.95 5.85
N ASN A 120 14.16 23.00 6.06
CA ASN A 120 15.17 23.09 5.01
C ASN A 120 15.86 21.74 4.81
N SER A 121 16.43 21.54 3.62
CA SER A 121 17.22 20.34 3.29
C SER A 121 16.47 19.02 3.51
N MET A 122 15.17 19.01 3.23
CA MET A 122 14.33 17.82 3.26
C MET A 122 14.47 17.02 1.97
N LYS A 123 14.56 15.69 2.07
CA LYS A 123 14.47 14.80 0.90
C LYS A 123 13.01 14.74 0.44
N LEU A 124 12.71 15.18 -0.79
CA LEU A 124 11.36 15.23 -1.36
C LEU A 124 11.20 14.32 -2.59
N PRO A 125 10.02 13.71 -2.83
CA PRO A 125 8.79 13.86 -2.05
C PRO A 125 8.88 13.21 -0.65
N ALA A 126 8.08 13.70 0.28
CA ALA A 126 7.97 13.19 1.64
C ALA A 126 6.54 13.30 2.14
N ASP A 127 6.11 12.33 2.95
CA ASP A 127 4.86 12.41 3.72
C ASP A 127 5.07 13.34 4.90
N LEU A 128 4.26 14.39 4.99
CA LEU A 128 4.35 15.40 6.05
C LEU A 128 3.02 15.45 6.79
N VAL A 129 3.08 15.32 8.11
CA VAL A 129 1.90 15.44 8.98
C VAL A 129 2.15 16.51 10.02
N LEU A 130 1.18 17.39 10.17
CA LEU A 130 1.13 18.42 11.19
C LEU A 130 -0.06 18.14 12.10
N PHE A 131 0.19 17.91 13.39
CA PHE A 131 -0.88 17.60 14.34
C PHE A 131 -1.41 18.89 14.97
N LEU A 132 -2.62 19.27 14.58
CA LEU A 132 -3.36 20.39 15.16
C LEU A 132 -4.30 19.95 16.30
N ASP A 133 -4.33 18.66 16.58
CA ASP A 133 -5.05 18.01 17.68
C ASP A 133 -4.02 17.20 18.50
N PRO A 134 -4.10 17.19 19.86
CA PRO A 134 -3.20 16.39 20.69
C PRO A 134 -3.27 14.88 20.41
N GLY A 135 -4.37 14.41 19.82
CA GLY A 135 -4.72 13.02 19.61
C GLY A 135 -5.40 12.39 20.81
N ILE A 136 -6.17 11.34 20.54
CA ILE A 136 -6.89 10.56 21.55
C ILE A 136 -5.86 9.76 22.37
N PRO A 137 -5.74 9.97 23.69
CA PRO A 137 -4.85 9.17 24.53
C PRO A 137 -5.26 7.70 24.56
N LEU A 138 -4.29 6.82 24.35
CA LEU A 138 -4.46 5.38 24.47
C LEU A 138 -3.78 4.84 25.73
N HIS A 139 -4.43 3.90 26.40
CA HIS A 139 -3.99 3.22 27.60
C HIS A 139 -3.61 1.75 27.35
N GLY A 140 -3.96 1.20 26.17
CA GLY A 140 -3.64 -0.15 25.72
C GLY A 140 -4.85 -1.07 25.74
N GLY A 141 -5.03 -1.82 24.65
CA GLY A 141 -6.11 -2.79 24.46
C GLY A 141 -7.40 -2.19 23.90
N GLU A 142 -7.47 -0.88 23.67
CA GLU A 142 -8.65 -0.25 23.04
C GLU A 142 -8.85 -0.75 21.61
N ASP A 143 -10.12 -0.98 21.26
CA ASP A 143 -10.57 -1.20 19.89
C ASP A 143 -10.83 0.17 19.24
N LEU A 144 -10.18 0.43 18.11
CA LEU A 144 -10.31 1.69 17.38
C LEU A 144 -11.74 1.93 16.86
N LEU A 145 -12.55 0.87 16.74
CA LEU A 145 -13.96 0.99 16.38
C LEU A 145 -14.82 1.68 17.45
N ASP A 146 -14.33 1.78 18.69
CA ASP A 146 -15.00 2.52 19.76
C ASP A 146 -14.52 3.99 19.86
N LEU A 147 -13.52 4.37 19.05
CA LEU A 147 -12.96 5.72 19.03
C LEU A 147 -13.52 6.53 17.85
N PRO A 148 -13.71 7.84 18.03
CA PRO A 148 -14.08 8.72 16.92
C PRO A 148 -12.98 8.74 15.85
N HIS A 149 -13.40 8.80 14.60
CA HIS A 149 -12.54 8.85 13.43
C HIS A 149 -13.15 9.71 12.34
N ASP A 150 -12.29 10.24 11.49
CA ASP A 150 -12.71 10.90 10.25
C ASP A 150 -12.80 9.88 9.13
N THR A 151 -13.79 10.05 8.26
CA THR A 151 -13.89 9.28 7.01
C THR A 151 -13.76 10.22 5.82
N ALA A 152 -12.90 9.85 4.88
CA ALA A 152 -12.71 10.58 3.65
C ALA A 152 -12.71 9.65 2.44
N VAL A 153 -13.10 10.22 1.30
CA VAL A 153 -12.93 9.62 -0.01
C VAL A 153 -11.83 10.40 -0.73
N VAL A 154 -10.85 9.70 -1.29
CA VAL A 154 -9.76 10.30 -2.06
C VAL A 154 -9.97 9.97 -3.53
N SER A 155 -10.08 10.98 -4.37
CA SER A 155 -10.17 10.82 -5.82
C SER A 155 -9.28 11.86 -6.51
N ALA A 156 -8.57 11.44 -7.56
CA ALA A 156 -7.58 12.27 -8.26
C ALA A 156 -6.56 12.96 -7.30
N GLY A 157 -6.21 12.29 -6.20
CA GLY A 157 -5.28 12.80 -5.18
C GLY A 157 -5.87 13.84 -4.22
N LEU A 158 -7.17 14.10 -4.27
CA LEU A 158 -7.86 15.05 -3.39
C LEU A 158 -8.76 14.31 -2.41
N ALA A 159 -8.59 14.58 -1.12
CA ALA A 159 -9.46 14.05 -0.08
C ALA A 159 -10.70 14.94 0.10
N SER A 160 -11.87 14.31 0.16
CA SER A 160 -13.14 14.94 0.54
C SER A 160 -13.76 14.17 1.70
N GLY A 161 -14.22 14.86 2.73
CA GLY A 161 -14.93 14.23 3.84
C GLY A 161 -16.21 13.54 3.37
N GLY A 162 -16.47 12.34 3.88
CA GLY A 162 -17.63 11.54 3.51
C GLY A 162 -17.29 10.06 3.33
N SER A 163 -18.29 9.27 2.97
CA SER A 163 -18.16 7.84 2.76
C SER A 163 -19.00 7.38 1.57
N VAL A 164 -18.75 6.17 1.09
CA VAL A 164 -19.42 5.57 -0.07
C VAL A 164 -19.98 4.19 0.26
N TRP A 165 -21.15 3.86 -0.30
CA TRP A 165 -21.85 2.56 -0.15
C TRP A 165 -21.89 2.00 1.29
N GLY A 166 -22.17 2.86 2.26
CA GLY A 166 -22.29 2.49 3.67
C GLY A 166 -20.94 2.21 4.36
N SER A 167 -19.82 2.62 3.76
CA SER A 167 -18.51 2.60 4.41
C SER A 167 -18.57 3.37 5.73
N GLY A 168 -17.97 2.81 6.77
CA GLY A 168 -18.03 3.33 8.15
C GLY A 168 -19.05 2.65 9.05
N SER A 169 -20.00 1.90 8.48
CA SER A 169 -20.94 1.11 9.29
C SER A 169 -20.25 -0.06 10.00
N ILE A 170 -20.67 -0.31 11.24
CA ILE A 170 -20.19 -1.46 12.03
C ILE A 170 -21.25 -2.56 12.00
N GLY A 171 -20.83 -3.78 11.69
CA GLY A 171 -21.73 -4.94 11.69
C GLY A 171 -21.01 -6.29 11.64
N ALA A 172 -21.78 -7.35 11.79
CA ALA A 172 -21.28 -8.71 11.66
C ALA A 172 -21.16 -9.12 10.17
N VAL A 173 -20.11 -9.85 9.83
CA VAL A 173 -19.89 -10.37 8.47
C VAL A 173 -19.05 -11.64 8.48
N SER A 174 -19.24 -12.49 7.49
CA SER A 174 -18.41 -13.66 7.23
C SER A 174 -17.42 -13.38 6.10
N CYS A 175 -16.16 -13.74 6.31
CA CYS A 175 -15.14 -13.80 5.26
C CYS A 175 -14.43 -15.15 5.36
N GLY A 176 -14.34 -15.89 4.25
CA GLY A 176 -13.80 -17.25 4.24
C GLY A 176 -14.57 -18.21 5.13
N GLY A 177 -15.89 -18.03 5.29
CA GLY A 177 -16.74 -18.85 6.15
C GLY A 177 -16.61 -18.58 7.66
N VAL A 178 -15.77 -17.62 8.07
CA VAL A 178 -15.61 -17.25 9.48
C VAL A 178 -16.30 -15.92 9.76
N THR A 179 -17.27 -15.92 10.68
CA THR A 179 -18.01 -14.72 11.07
C THR A 179 -17.29 -13.95 12.16
N LYS A 180 -17.15 -12.64 11.97
CA LYS A 180 -16.76 -11.71 13.03
C LYS A 180 -17.94 -10.80 13.37
N PRO A 181 -18.27 -10.59 14.66
CA PRO A 181 -19.48 -9.89 15.06
C PRO A 181 -19.38 -8.36 14.93
N ARG A 182 -18.17 -7.80 14.95
CA ARG A 182 -17.90 -6.37 14.86
C ARG A 182 -16.85 -6.12 13.80
N THR A 183 -17.30 -5.60 12.66
CA THR A 183 -16.43 -5.28 11.52
C THR A 183 -16.80 -3.92 10.96
N LEU A 184 -15.81 -3.14 10.57
CA LEU A 184 -15.97 -1.91 9.82
C LEU A 184 -16.20 -2.26 8.35
N ASN A 185 -17.35 -1.88 7.81
CA ASN A 185 -17.61 -1.92 6.37
C ASN A 185 -16.74 -0.90 5.66
N VAL A 186 -16.00 -1.33 4.64
CA VAL A 186 -15.22 -0.43 3.79
C VAL A 186 -15.38 -0.82 2.34
N HIS A 187 -15.55 0.18 1.49
CA HIS A 187 -15.68 0.01 0.05
C HIS A 187 -14.95 1.16 -0.64
N PRO A 188 -14.05 0.89 -1.61
CA PRO A 188 -13.40 1.94 -2.38
C PRO A 188 -14.36 2.58 -3.41
N PRO A 189 -14.25 3.89 -3.70
CA PRO A 189 -14.81 4.47 -4.92
C PRO A 189 -14.16 3.90 -6.18
N ASP A 190 -14.79 4.12 -7.32
CA ASP A 190 -14.15 3.84 -8.61
C ASP A 190 -12.96 4.79 -8.79
N HIS A 191 -11.78 4.22 -9.07
CA HIS A 191 -10.53 4.96 -9.20
C HIS A 191 -10.20 5.89 -8.00
N GLY A 192 -10.39 5.40 -6.78
CA GLY A 192 -10.00 6.14 -5.59
C GLY A 192 -10.05 5.34 -4.29
N GLU A 193 -9.84 6.04 -3.19
CA GLU A 193 -9.69 5.44 -1.87
C GLU A 193 -10.82 5.83 -0.94
N THR A 194 -11.21 4.92 -0.05
CA THR A 194 -11.92 5.27 1.19
C THR A 194 -10.93 5.15 2.35
N VAL A 195 -10.85 6.20 3.17
CA VAL A 195 -9.84 6.35 4.23
C VAL A 195 -10.52 6.64 5.55
N PHE A 196 -10.20 5.84 6.57
CA PHE A 196 -10.59 6.06 7.97
C PHE A 196 -9.38 6.51 8.75
N SER A 197 -9.46 7.68 9.39
CA SER A 197 -8.31 8.33 10.03
C SER A 197 -8.53 8.53 11.52
N TRP A 198 -7.55 8.14 12.32
CA TRP A 198 -7.47 8.43 13.76
C TRP A 198 -6.19 9.19 14.07
N VAL A 199 -6.30 10.27 14.84
CA VAL A 199 -5.15 10.93 15.48
C VAL A 199 -5.05 10.42 16.91
N LEU A 200 -3.99 9.67 17.20
CA LEU A 200 -3.84 8.90 18.43
C LEU A 200 -2.58 9.36 19.18
N LYS A 201 -2.70 9.54 20.50
CA LYS A 201 -1.56 9.73 21.38
C LYS A 201 -1.15 8.38 21.96
N LEU A 202 -0.04 7.84 21.47
CA LEU A 202 0.45 6.52 21.88
C LEU A 202 0.97 6.53 23.32
N PRO A 203 0.88 5.39 24.04
CA PRO A 203 1.49 5.24 25.34
C PRO A 203 3.01 5.40 25.25
N ALA A 204 3.64 5.78 26.36
CA ALA A 204 5.10 5.93 26.44
C ALA A 204 5.88 4.60 26.30
N THR A 205 5.18 3.46 26.40
CA THR A 205 5.75 2.13 26.18
C THR A 205 5.63 1.72 24.70
N PRO A 206 6.51 0.82 24.21
CA PRO A 206 6.37 0.25 22.87
C PRO A 206 4.97 -0.32 22.64
N ALA A 207 4.38 0.00 21.50
CA ALA A 207 3.04 -0.43 21.11
C ALA A 207 3.07 -1.06 19.71
N ARG A 208 2.03 -1.84 19.40
CA ARG A 208 1.75 -2.38 18.06
C ARG A 208 0.27 -2.27 17.76
N LEU A 209 -0.05 -1.96 16.51
CA LEU A 209 -1.39 -2.08 15.98
C LEU A 209 -1.60 -3.53 15.50
N ALA A 210 -2.66 -4.18 15.94
CA ALA A 210 -3.11 -5.47 15.45
C ALA A 210 -4.51 -5.31 14.83
N PHE A 211 -4.78 -6.06 13.77
CA PHE A 211 -6.05 -5.98 13.04
C PHE A 211 -6.25 -7.25 12.21
N THR A 212 -7.47 -7.39 11.69
CA THR A 212 -7.77 -8.32 10.60
C THR A 212 -8.46 -7.56 9.48
N ALA A 213 -7.96 -7.72 8.26
CA ALA A 213 -8.59 -7.20 7.06
C ALA A 213 -9.29 -8.36 6.33
N GLY A 214 -10.37 -8.12 5.59
CA GLY A 214 -11.05 -9.20 4.89
C GLY A 214 -11.86 -8.75 3.70
N LEU A 215 -12.19 -9.72 2.84
CA LEU A 215 -13.16 -9.59 1.76
C LEU A 215 -14.33 -10.52 2.05
N ALA A 216 -15.55 -9.96 2.08
CA ALA A 216 -16.75 -10.68 2.52
C ALA A 216 -17.11 -11.86 1.60
N ASP A 217 -17.70 -12.89 2.20
CA ASP A 217 -18.26 -14.03 1.47
C ASP A 217 -19.33 -13.57 0.47
N GLY A 218 -19.33 -14.19 -0.70
CA GLY A 218 -20.21 -13.81 -1.82
C GLY A 218 -19.74 -12.60 -2.63
N SER A 219 -18.60 -11.99 -2.28
CA SER A 219 -17.95 -10.99 -3.13
C SER A 219 -17.54 -11.60 -4.49
N HIS A 220 -17.78 -10.83 -5.56
CA HIS A 220 -17.31 -11.07 -6.92
C HIS A 220 -16.27 -10.03 -7.37
N SER A 221 -15.57 -9.42 -6.41
CA SER A 221 -14.56 -8.39 -6.63
C SER A 221 -13.51 -8.83 -7.68
N SER A 222 -13.13 -7.91 -8.56
CA SER A 222 -11.96 -8.09 -9.44
C SER A 222 -10.64 -7.79 -8.73
N GLY A 223 -10.72 -7.18 -7.55
CA GLY A 223 -9.64 -7.04 -6.57
C GLY A 223 -9.78 -5.77 -5.75
N VAL A 224 -9.48 -5.87 -4.46
CA VAL A 224 -9.40 -4.73 -3.53
C VAL A 224 -8.01 -4.71 -2.88
N ILE A 225 -7.50 -3.52 -2.62
CA ILE A 225 -6.27 -3.26 -1.86
C ILE A 225 -6.68 -2.67 -0.51
N LEU A 226 -6.17 -3.26 0.56
CA LEU A 226 -6.36 -2.81 1.94
C LEU A 226 -5.01 -2.40 2.50
N GLU A 227 -4.90 -1.20 3.04
CA GLU A 227 -3.64 -0.67 3.58
C GLU A 227 -3.80 -0.10 4.98
N VAL A 228 -2.71 -0.19 5.75
CA VAL A 228 -2.52 0.58 6.97
C VAL A 228 -1.41 1.59 6.73
N ARG A 229 -1.74 2.87 6.87
CA ARG A 229 -0.77 3.97 6.80
C ARG A 229 -0.55 4.55 8.20
N VAL A 230 0.70 4.84 8.52
CA VAL A 230 1.08 5.54 9.75
C VAL A 230 1.85 6.78 9.34
N ASN A 231 1.33 7.95 9.71
CA ASN A 231 1.84 9.27 9.32
C ASN A 231 2.01 9.39 7.80
N GLY A 232 0.99 8.99 7.04
CA GLY A 232 0.97 9.00 5.57
C GLY A 232 1.69 7.82 4.90
N LYS A 233 2.64 7.17 5.59
CA LYS A 233 3.42 6.07 5.02
C LYS A 233 2.72 4.72 5.19
N THR A 234 2.54 3.98 4.09
CA THR A 234 2.06 2.59 4.10
C THR A 234 3.01 1.68 4.88
N GLN A 235 2.52 1.09 5.97
CA GLN A 235 3.24 0.13 6.81
C GLN A 235 2.82 -1.32 6.52
N TRP A 236 1.61 -1.49 6.00
CA TRP A 236 1.06 -2.79 5.63
C TRP A 236 0.12 -2.61 4.43
N SER A 237 0.14 -3.56 3.50
CA SER A 237 -0.72 -3.57 2.32
C SER A 237 -1.05 -5.01 1.94
N TRP A 238 -2.30 -5.24 1.56
CA TRP A 238 -2.79 -6.54 1.11
C TRP A 238 -3.79 -6.35 -0.03
N ALA A 239 -3.45 -6.91 -1.19
CA ALA A 239 -4.34 -6.99 -2.34
C ALA A 239 -4.98 -8.38 -2.39
N THR A 240 -6.30 -8.44 -2.54
CA THR A 240 -7.04 -9.72 -2.66
C THR A 240 -8.23 -9.57 -3.60
N HIS A 241 -8.58 -10.68 -4.25
CA HIS A 241 -9.85 -10.87 -4.98
C HIS A 241 -10.57 -12.13 -4.48
N THR A 242 -10.08 -12.73 -3.38
CA THR A 242 -10.64 -13.96 -2.81
C THR A 242 -11.21 -13.66 -1.43
N PRO A 243 -12.47 -14.04 -1.15
CA PRO A 243 -13.06 -13.92 0.18
C PRO A 243 -12.22 -14.61 1.25
N GLY A 244 -12.07 -13.97 2.39
CA GLY A 244 -11.22 -14.47 3.46
C GLY A 244 -10.75 -13.37 4.40
N TRP A 245 -10.31 -13.78 5.58
CA TRP A 245 -9.64 -12.92 6.55
C TRP A 245 -8.13 -13.03 6.43
N GLN A 246 -7.45 -11.90 6.60
CA GLN A 246 -6.01 -11.78 6.70
C GLN A 246 -5.67 -10.98 7.96
N SER A 247 -4.97 -11.61 8.91
CA SER A 247 -4.47 -10.91 10.08
C SER A 247 -3.24 -10.08 9.73
N GLY A 248 -3.10 -8.93 10.38
CA GLY A 248 -1.97 -8.03 10.22
C GLY A 248 -1.55 -7.41 11.53
N THR A 249 -0.29 -6.98 11.57
CA THR A 249 0.27 -6.19 12.66
C THR A 249 1.21 -5.14 12.10
N VAL A 250 1.21 -3.95 12.70
CA VAL A 250 2.16 -2.87 12.42
C VAL A 250 2.89 -2.53 13.73
N ASP A 251 4.22 -2.54 13.68
CA ASP A 251 5.05 -2.12 14.80
C ASP A 251 5.01 -0.59 14.94
N LEU A 252 4.68 -0.11 16.14
CA LEU A 252 4.62 1.30 16.48
C LEU A 252 5.64 1.69 17.55
N ALA A 253 6.58 0.80 17.91
CA ALA A 253 7.55 1.03 18.97
C ALA A 253 8.36 2.33 18.78
N ALA A 254 8.72 2.65 17.53
CA ALA A 254 9.44 3.87 17.18
C ALA A 254 8.66 5.16 17.48
N PHE A 255 7.34 5.06 17.69
CA PHE A 255 6.44 6.17 17.95
C PHE A 255 5.97 6.21 19.42
N ALA A 256 6.57 5.42 20.32
CA ALA A 256 6.19 5.42 21.73
C ALA A 256 6.17 6.84 22.33
N GLY A 257 5.07 7.18 22.99
CA GLY A 257 4.80 8.50 23.58
C GLY A 257 4.50 9.62 22.59
N GLN A 258 4.50 9.35 21.27
CA GLN A 258 4.25 10.34 20.23
C GLN A 258 2.78 10.34 19.79
N THR A 259 2.35 11.44 19.18
CA THR A 259 1.07 11.51 18.45
C THR A 259 1.29 10.95 17.05
N VAL A 260 0.39 10.10 16.58
CA VAL A 260 0.44 9.46 15.26
C VAL A 260 -0.90 9.60 14.54
N LEU A 261 -0.85 9.68 13.22
CA LEU A 261 -1.99 9.52 12.33
C LEU A 261 -2.01 8.05 11.87
N VAL A 262 -3.03 7.31 12.26
CA VAL A 262 -3.29 5.95 11.76
C VAL A 262 -4.42 6.03 10.74
N GLN A 263 -4.20 5.44 9.56
CA GLN A 263 -5.20 5.39 8.51
C GLN A 263 -5.42 3.96 8.04
N LEU A 264 -6.69 3.57 7.93
CA LEU A 264 -7.10 2.36 7.24
C LEU A 264 -7.65 2.76 5.88
N VAL A 265 -7.09 2.18 4.82
CA VAL A 265 -7.37 2.56 3.43
C VAL A 265 -7.91 1.37 2.68
N SER A 266 -8.96 1.57 1.89
CA SER A 266 -9.40 0.64 0.85
C SER A 266 -9.33 1.33 -0.51
N ASP A 267 -8.72 0.67 -1.48
CA ASP A 267 -8.60 1.11 -2.88
C ASP A 267 -9.01 -0.04 -3.81
N ALA A 268 -9.62 0.29 -4.95
CA ALA A 268 -10.02 -0.70 -5.95
C ALA A 268 -8.79 -1.10 -6.79
N ALA A 269 -8.50 -2.39 -6.91
CA ALA A 269 -7.44 -2.89 -7.80
C ALA A 269 -7.90 -3.01 -9.27
N GLY A 270 -9.17 -2.71 -9.54
CA GLY A 270 -9.85 -2.84 -10.82
C GLY A 270 -11.13 -2.00 -10.83
N ASP A 271 -12.22 -2.54 -11.37
CA ASP A 271 -13.55 -1.98 -11.07
C ASP A 271 -13.87 -2.22 -9.59
N ASN A 272 -14.71 -1.37 -9.01
CA ASN A 272 -15.04 -1.45 -7.59
C ASN A 272 -16.28 -2.32 -7.29
N LEU A 273 -16.79 -3.09 -8.26
CA LEU A 273 -18.01 -3.87 -8.01
C LEU A 273 -17.71 -5.01 -7.04
N PHE A 274 -18.57 -5.13 -6.03
CA PHE A 274 -18.46 -6.18 -5.01
C PHE A 274 -17.19 -6.11 -4.13
N ASP A 275 -16.54 -4.95 -4.03
CA ASP A 275 -15.42 -4.70 -3.11
C ASP A 275 -15.90 -4.55 -1.67
N TRP A 276 -16.56 -5.58 -1.17
CA TRP A 276 -17.17 -5.67 0.16
C TRP A 276 -16.11 -5.95 1.22
N ALA A 277 -15.12 -5.08 1.30
CA ALA A 277 -13.99 -5.20 2.18
C ALA A 277 -14.35 -4.82 3.63
N ARG A 278 -13.52 -5.32 4.56
CA ARG A 278 -13.78 -5.27 6.00
C ARG A 278 -12.51 -5.07 6.80
N TRP A 279 -12.63 -4.37 7.93
CA TRP A 279 -11.64 -4.38 9.01
C TRP A 279 -12.28 -4.88 10.30
N ALA A 280 -11.53 -5.59 11.13
CA ALA A 280 -11.98 -6.13 12.41
C ALA A 280 -10.82 -6.22 13.40
N ASP A 281 -11.15 -6.33 14.69
CA ASP A 281 -10.19 -6.52 15.79
C ASP A 281 -9.05 -5.49 15.81
N ILE A 282 -9.38 -4.22 15.53
CA ILE A 282 -8.39 -3.15 15.31
C ILE A 282 -7.96 -2.61 16.67
N THR A 283 -6.84 -3.11 17.19
CA THR A 283 -6.42 -2.84 18.57
C THR A 283 -4.99 -2.33 18.65
N ILE A 284 -4.73 -1.41 19.58
CA ILE A 284 -3.38 -0.97 19.94
C ILE A 284 -2.98 -1.65 21.25
N ARG A 285 -1.82 -2.31 21.28
CA ARG A 285 -1.40 -3.18 22.40
C ARG A 285 0.10 -3.23 22.60
#